data_AF-A0A368A0M9-F1
#
_entry.id   AF-A0A368A0M9-F1
#
_cell.length_a   1.000
_cell.length_b   1.000
_cell.length_c   1.000
_cell.angle_alpha   90.00
_cell.angle_beta   90.00
_cell.angle_gamma   90.00
#
_symmetry.space_group_name_H-M   'P 1'
#
loop_
_entity.id
_entity.type
_entity.pdbx_description
1 polymer ?
#
loop_
_entity_poly.entity_id
_entity_poly.type
_entity_poly.pdbx_seq_one_letter_code
_entity_poly.pdbx_strand_id
1 'polypeptide(L)'
;MACGKKPGTLGYKSIFRKGRLQSRQLDEQRSALEEELKRKGVLGHSEEEKQDMLLSTGQAIKLSSEFLAAVIMGIVLGLGFEQVVGGSPWGLIIFLFLGFTTGVLNVLRSVGLDC
;
A
#
# COMPACT_ATOMS: atom_id res chain seq x y z
N MET A 1 38.51 32.77 55.80
CA MET A 1 38.12 31.67 54.89
C MET A 1 36.71 31.94 54.38
N ALA A 2 36.56 32.38 53.12
CA ALA A 2 35.27 32.38 52.42
C ALA A 2 35.53 32.32 50.92
N CYS A 3 35.85 31.14 50.39
CA CYS A 3 35.87 30.90 48.95
C CYS A 3 34.50 30.33 48.57
N GLY A 4 33.56 31.22 48.24
CA GLY A 4 32.16 30.90 48.02
C GLY A 4 31.78 30.81 46.54
N LYS A 5 31.69 29.56 46.04
CA LYS A 5 30.72 29.04 45.05
C LYS A 5 30.69 29.66 43.62
N LYS A 6 31.14 28.86 42.64
CA LYS A 6 31.09 29.14 41.19
C LYS A 6 29.65 29.46 40.70
N PRO A 7 29.40 30.60 40.03
CA PRO A 7 28.07 31.02 39.58
C PRO A 7 27.54 30.39 38.27
N GLY A 8 28.16 29.32 37.75
CA GLY A 8 27.85 28.80 36.40
C GLY A 8 27.00 27.51 36.32
N THR A 9 26.75 26.81 37.42
CA THR A 9 26.17 25.44 37.37
C THR A 9 24.64 25.37 37.42
N LEU A 10 23.97 26.48 37.78
CA LEU A 10 22.51 26.53 37.92
C LEU A 10 21.76 26.70 36.59
N GLY A 11 22.34 27.45 35.64
CA GLY A 11 21.74 27.68 34.32
C GLY A 11 21.76 26.46 33.41
N TYR A 12 22.87 25.72 33.37
CA TYR A 12 22.95 24.48 32.57
C TYR A 12 22.00 23.39 33.10
N LYS A 13 21.89 23.26 34.43
CA LYS A 13 21.02 22.27 35.08
C LYS A 13 19.53 22.59 34.89
N SER A 14 19.15 23.86 34.74
CA SER A 14 17.76 24.26 34.51
C SER A 14 17.32 24.04 33.07
N ILE A 15 18.18 24.34 32.08
CA ILE A 15 17.89 24.05 30.66
C ILE A 15 17.80 22.54 30.41
N PHE A 16 18.74 21.76 30.96
CA PHE A 16 18.69 20.30 30.85
C PHE A 16 17.47 19.69 31.54
N ARG A 17 16.99 20.30 32.66
CA ARG A 17 15.76 19.87 33.34
C ARG A 17 14.52 20.27 32.54
N LYS A 18 14.50 21.46 31.93
CA LYS A 18 13.41 21.95 31.07
C LYS A 18 13.28 21.10 29.80
N GLY A 19 14.39 20.73 29.17
CA GLY A 19 14.42 19.81 28.03
C GLY A 19 13.87 18.42 28.35
N ARG A 20 14.19 17.87 29.53
CA ARG A 20 13.63 16.58 30.01
C ARG A 20 12.14 16.65 30.36
N LEU A 21 11.66 17.79 30.85
CA LEU A 21 10.23 17.99 31.11
C LEU A 21 9.45 18.09 29.80
N GLN A 22 9.99 18.82 28.83
CA GLN A 22 9.36 19.00 27.53
C GLN A 22 9.33 17.72 26.69
N SER A 23 10.40 16.91 26.73
CA SER A 23 10.41 15.58 26.10
C SER A 23 9.36 14.66 26.73
N ARG A 24 9.28 14.61 28.07
CA ARG A 24 8.24 13.83 28.76
C ARG A 24 6.82 14.23 28.35
N GLN A 25 6.55 15.53 28.20
CA GLN A 25 5.23 16.01 27.75
C GLN A 25 4.93 15.61 26.30
N LEU A 26 5.95 15.58 25.42
CA LEU A 26 5.79 15.13 24.04
C LEU A 26 5.65 13.62 23.93
N ASP A 27 6.34 12.86 24.78
CA ASP A 27 6.24 11.41 24.86
C ASP A 27 4.82 11.00 25.31
N GLU A 28 4.25 11.73 26.27
CA GLU A 28 2.88 11.52 26.77
C GLU A 28 1.81 11.86 25.73
N GLN A 29 2.03 12.92 24.92
CA GLN A 29 1.18 13.25 23.78
C GLN A 29 1.31 12.23 22.64
N ARG A 30 2.53 11.76 22.35
CA ARG A 30 2.78 10.73 21.35
C ARG A 30 2.12 9.42 21.72
N SER A 31 2.22 8.98 22.98
CA SER A 31 1.56 7.75 23.42
C SER A 31 0.03 7.84 23.35
N ALA A 32 -0.56 9.00 23.64
CA ALA A 32 -2.01 9.22 23.48
C ALA A 32 -2.44 9.21 22.00
N LEU A 33 -1.65 9.83 21.11
CA LEU A 33 -1.87 9.78 19.66
C LEU A 33 -1.63 8.39 19.08
N GLU A 34 -0.65 7.65 19.60
CA GLU A 34 -0.38 6.26 19.23
C GLU A 34 -1.54 5.36 19.67
N GLU A 35 -2.09 5.54 20.87
CA GLU A 35 -3.31 4.85 21.30
C GLU A 35 -4.50 5.21 20.41
N GLU A 36 -4.66 6.48 20.02
CA GLU A 36 -5.72 6.89 19.10
C GLU A 36 -5.50 6.37 17.68
N LEU A 37 -4.26 6.28 17.19
CA LEU A 37 -3.88 5.69 15.89
C LEU A 37 -4.02 4.17 15.90
N LYS A 38 -3.73 3.51 17.02
CA LYS A 38 -3.94 2.08 17.22
C LYS A 38 -5.44 1.77 17.30
N ARG A 39 -6.21 2.65 17.94
CA ARG A 39 -7.68 2.63 17.98
C ARG A 39 -8.32 2.98 16.62
N LYS A 40 -7.66 3.83 15.81
CA LYS A 40 -8.05 4.15 14.42
C LYS A 40 -7.46 3.17 13.39
N GLY A 41 -6.61 2.24 13.80
CA GLY A 41 -6.04 1.17 12.96
C GLY A 41 -5.06 1.60 11.86
N VAL A 42 -4.57 2.84 11.82
CA VAL A 42 -3.89 3.39 10.62
C VAL A 42 -2.47 2.86 10.40
N LEU A 43 -1.80 2.28 11.40
CA LEU A 43 -0.40 1.82 11.27
C LEU A 43 -0.18 0.31 11.49
N GLY A 44 -1.25 -0.45 11.76
CA GLY A 44 -1.14 -1.90 12.02
C GLY A 44 -2.07 -2.77 11.18
N HIS A 45 -3.10 -2.21 10.54
CA HIS A 45 -4.10 -2.99 9.80
C HIS A 45 -3.83 -3.03 8.28
N SER A 46 -2.72 -2.46 7.81
CA SER A 46 -2.42 -2.38 6.38
C SER A 46 -1.79 -3.65 5.79
N GLU A 47 -1.40 -4.63 6.62
CA GLU A 47 -0.78 -5.88 6.16
C GLU A 47 -1.54 -7.13 6.64
N GLU A 48 -1.90 -7.26 7.93
CA GLU A 48 -2.67 -8.42 8.44
C GLU A 48 -4.20 -8.31 8.22
N GLU A 49 -4.81 -7.14 8.48
CA GLU A 49 -6.25 -6.93 8.18
C GLU A 49 -6.48 -6.79 6.66
N LYS A 50 -5.48 -6.27 5.93
CA LYS A 50 -5.41 -6.50 4.49
C LYS A 50 -5.38 -8.00 4.25
N GLN A 51 -4.51 -8.81 4.81
CA GLN A 51 -4.53 -10.26 4.55
C GLN A 51 -5.87 -10.95 4.85
N ASP A 52 -6.53 -10.70 5.97
CA ASP A 52 -7.82 -11.34 6.30
C ASP A 52 -9.00 -10.79 5.47
N MET A 53 -9.03 -9.48 5.19
CA MET A 53 -9.96 -8.89 4.23
C MET A 53 -9.61 -9.31 2.79
N LEU A 54 -8.34 -9.60 2.48
CA LEU A 54 -7.83 -10.19 1.24
C LEU A 54 -8.06 -11.70 1.20
N LEU A 55 -8.45 -12.38 2.29
CA LEU A 55 -8.86 -13.78 2.24
C LEU A 55 -10.35 -13.88 1.86
N SER A 56 -11.21 -13.00 2.41
CA SER A 56 -12.64 -12.94 2.03
C SER A 56 -12.90 -12.14 0.74
N THR A 57 -12.11 -11.11 0.44
CA THR A 57 -12.13 -10.36 -0.84
C THR A 57 -11.18 -10.99 -1.87
N GLY A 58 -10.33 -11.93 -1.45
CA GLY A 58 -9.28 -12.54 -2.27
C GLY A 58 -9.77 -13.30 -3.46
N GLN A 59 -10.95 -13.91 -3.37
CA GLN A 59 -11.54 -14.61 -4.50
C GLN A 59 -11.92 -13.62 -5.61
N ALA A 60 -12.55 -12.49 -5.25
CA ALA A 60 -12.94 -11.44 -6.21
C ALA A 60 -11.72 -10.67 -6.75
N ILE A 61 -10.72 -10.42 -5.90
CA ILE A 61 -9.45 -9.79 -6.29
C ILE A 61 -8.63 -10.72 -7.19
N LYS A 62 -8.60 -12.04 -6.93
CA LYS A 62 -7.97 -13.02 -7.84
C LYS A 62 -8.65 -13.01 -9.19
N LEU A 63 -9.98 -13.10 -9.21
CA LEU A 63 -10.75 -13.13 -10.45
C LEU A 63 -10.51 -11.89 -11.32
N SER A 64 -10.46 -10.70 -10.70
CA SER A 64 -10.13 -9.46 -11.39
C SER A 64 -8.66 -9.36 -11.80
N SER A 65 -7.73 -9.91 -11.01
CA SER A 65 -6.30 -9.97 -11.34
C SER A 65 -6.02 -10.88 -12.53
N GLU A 66 -6.68 -12.03 -12.61
CA GLU A 66 -6.55 -12.96 -13.73
C GLU A 66 -7.16 -12.39 -15.01
N PHE A 67 -8.30 -11.69 -14.90
CA PHE A 67 -8.89 -10.95 -16.02
C PHE A 67 -7.98 -9.83 -16.51
N LEU A 68 -7.46 -9.01 -15.59
CA LEU A 68 -6.60 -7.88 -15.94
C LEU A 68 -5.27 -8.33 -16.56
N ALA A 69 -4.70 -9.45 -16.09
CA ALA A 69 -3.51 -10.05 -16.69
C ALA A 69 -3.74 -10.43 -18.16
N ALA A 70 -4.89 -11.01 -18.49
CA ALA A 70 -5.24 -11.35 -19.87
C ALA A 70 -5.42 -10.09 -20.76
N VAL A 71 -6.03 -9.02 -20.23
CA VAL A 71 -6.18 -7.74 -20.93
C VAL A 71 -4.83 -7.09 -21.20
N ILE A 72 -3.95 -7.01 -20.18
CA ILE A 72 -2.60 -6.48 -20.33
C ILE A 72 -1.83 -7.29 -21.37
N MET A 73 -1.94 -8.63 -21.33
CA MET A 73 -1.27 -9.49 -22.30
C MET A 73 -1.77 -9.25 -23.74
N GLY A 74 -3.08 -9.03 -23.93
CA GLY A 74 -3.66 -8.66 -25.23
C GLY A 74 -3.16 -7.31 -25.75
N ILE A 75 -2.99 -6.32 -24.87
CA ILE A 75 -2.44 -5.00 -25.23
C ILE A 75 -0.95 -5.11 -25.59
N VAL A 76 -0.16 -5.82 -24.79
CA VAL A 76 1.29 -6.02 -25.05
C VAL A 76 1.50 -6.73 -26.39
N LEU A 77 0.75 -7.81 -26.64
CA LEU A 77 0.81 -8.53 -27.92
C LEU A 77 0.30 -7.68 -29.09
N GLY A 78 -0.83 -6.97 -28.91
CA GLY A 78 -1.40 -6.10 -29.94
C GLY A 78 -0.45 -4.99 -30.36
N LEU A 79 0.16 -4.29 -29.40
CA LEU A 79 1.15 -3.24 -29.68
C LEU A 79 2.43 -3.76 -30.31
N GLY A 80 2.90 -4.95 -29.90
CA GLY A 80 4.05 -5.60 -30.54
C GLY A 80 3.76 -5.99 -32.00
N PHE A 81 2.53 -6.42 -32.28
CA PHE A 81 2.11 -6.85 -33.62
C PHE A 81 1.81 -5.67 -34.56
N GLU A 82 1.27 -4.56 -34.04
CA GLU A 82 1.05 -3.30 -34.78
C GLU A 82 2.33 -2.80 -35.49
N GLN A 83 3.48 -2.94 -34.84
CA GLN A 83 4.77 -2.51 -35.40
C GLN A 83 5.23 -3.36 -36.58
N VAL A 84 4.79 -4.61 -36.67
CA VAL A 84 5.21 -5.57 -37.71
C VAL A 84 4.32 -5.47 -38.96
N VAL A 85 3.05 -5.14 -38.79
CA VAL A 85 2.05 -5.15 -39.87
C VAL A 85 1.93 -3.81 -40.61
N GLY A 86 2.65 -2.78 -40.16
CA GLY A 86 2.73 -1.50 -40.89
C GLY A 86 1.66 -0.47 -40.52
N GLY A 87 1.13 -0.53 -39.28
CA GLY A 87 0.40 0.61 -38.69
C GLY A 87 -1.09 0.68 -39.03
N SER A 88 -1.78 -0.45 -39.01
CA SER A 88 -3.24 -0.46 -39.05
C SER A 88 -3.75 -1.04 -37.72
N PRO A 89 -4.57 -0.30 -36.92
CA PRO A 89 -4.99 -0.63 -35.54
C PRO A 89 -5.76 -1.96 -35.41
N TRP A 90 -5.92 -2.67 -36.52
CA TRP A 90 -6.50 -3.98 -36.66
C TRP A 90 -5.78 -5.04 -35.82
N GLY A 91 -4.44 -4.95 -35.69
CA GLY A 91 -3.68 -5.86 -34.84
C GLY A 91 -4.10 -5.70 -33.39
N LEU A 92 -4.16 -4.46 -32.91
CA LEU A 92 -4.61 -4.15 -31.56
C LEU A 92 -6.07 -4.57 -31.33
N ILE A 93 -6.98 -4.33 -32.28
CA ILE A 93 -8.39 -4.72 -32.16
C ILE A 93 -8.55 -6.25 -32.05
N ILE A 94 -7.90 -7.01 -32.93
CA ILE A 94 -7.99 -8.49 -32.94
C ILE A 94 -7.38 -9.07 -31.67
N PHE A 95 -6.17 -8.63 -31.27
CA PHE A 95 -5.51 -9.12 -30.06
C PHE A 95 -6.20 -8.68 -28.77
N LEU A 96 -6.86 -7.51 -28.76
CA LEU A 96 -7.71 -7.08 -27.65
C LEU A 96 -8.94 -7.99 -27.51
N PHE A 97 -9.62 -8.31 -28.61
CA PHE A 97 -10.73 -9.26 -28.60
C PHE A 97 -10.28 -10.66 -28.16
N LEU A 98 -9.12 -11.14 -28.63
CA LEU A 98 -8.56 -12.43 -28.22
C LEU A 98 -8.19 -12.46 -26.73
N GLY A 99 -7.55 -11.41 -26.22
CA GLY A 99 -7.22 -11.26 -24.80
C GLY A 99 -8.46 -11.15 -23.91
N PHE A 100 -9.46 -10.40 -24.36
CA PHE A 100 -10.76 -10.32 -23.70
C PHE A 100 -11.48 -11.67 -23.69
N THR A 101 -11.51 -12.38 -24.81
CA THR A 101 -12.12 -13.71 -24.90
C THR A 101 -11.44 -14.69 -23.95
N THR A 102 -10.10 -14.68 -23.91
CA THR A 102 -9.31 -15.49 -22.97
C THR A 102 -9.60 -15.15 -21.51
N GLY A 103 -9.69 -13.85 -21.18
CA GLY A 103 -10.03 -13.38 -19.84
C GLY A 103 -11.45 -13.76 -19.41
N VAL A 104 -12.43 -13.57 -20.30
CA VAL A 104 -13.84 -13.95 -20.05
C VAL A 104 -13.97 -15.46 -19.90
N LEU A 105 -13.31 -16.27 -20.74
CA LEU A 105 -13.27 -17.73 -20.59
C LEU A 105 -12.65 -18.16 -19.24
N ASN A 106 -11.59 -17.48 -18.79
CA ASN A 106 -10.97 -17.76 -17.48
C ASN A 106 -11.91 -17.40 -16.31
N VAL A 107 -12.63 -16.27 -16.39
CA VAL A 107 -13.63 -15.87 -15.40
C VAL A 107 -14.81 -16.84 -15.39
N LEU A 108 -15.35 -17.19 -16.56
CA LEU A 108 -16.48 -18.11 -16.72
C LEU A 108 -16.14 -19.53 -16.23
N ARG A 109 -14.90 -19.98 -16.44
CA ARG A 109 -14.38 -21.22 -15.85
C ARG A 109 -14.35 -21.15 -14.33
N SER A 110 -13.92 -20.03 -13.77
CA SER A 110 -13.89 -19.82 -12.31
C SER A 110 -15.27 -19.70 -11.67
N VAL A 111 -16.32 -19.31 -12.42
CA VAL A 111 -17.70 -19.19 -11.89
C VAL A 111 -18.62 -20.38 -12.21
N GLY A 112 -18.11 -21.44 -12.86
CA GLY A 112 -18.84 -22.72 -12.96
C GLY A 112 -19.43 -23.05 -14.33
N LEU A 113 -18.68 -22.87 -15.43
CA LEU A 113 -18.93 -23.59 -16.69
C LEU A 113 -18.60 -25.11 -16.61
N ASP A 114 -18.91 -25.72 -15.46
CA ASP A 114 -18.85 -27.15 -15.22
C ASP A 114 -20.30 -27.70 -15.26
N CYS A 115 -20.84 -27.87 -16.46
CA CYS A 115 -22.01 -28.70 -16.78
C CYS A 115 -21.76 -29.42 -18.11
#